data_AF-A0A644YX62-F1
#
_entry.id   AF-A0A644YX62-F1
#
_cell.length_a   1.000
_cell.length_b   1.000
_cell.length_c   1.000
_cell.angle_alpha   90.00
_cell.angle_beta   90.00
_cell.angle_gamma   90.00
#
_symmetry.space_group_name_H-M   'P 1'
#
loop_
_entity.id
_entity.type
_entity.pdbx_description
1 polymer ?
#
loop_
_entity_poly.entity_id
_entity_poly.type
_entity_poly.pdbx_seq_one_letter_code
_entity_poly.pdbx_strand_id
1 'polypeptide(L)'
;MECIAKVAPTGKQNSFGSRAYAHYILAELGDQQPRTLSLAFIKDVGGDIIQESIQKLEGTKDRMDKSYGPCSDESFDLNVISGKGSFSELLQFCVKE
;
A
#
# COMPACT_ATOMS: atom_id res chain seq x y z
N MET A 1 5.47 10.80 5.40
CA MET A 1 5.50 9.33 5.32
C MET A 1 5.20 8.67 6.65
N GLU A 2 5.97 8.94 7.72
CA GLU A 2 5.80 8.26 9.01
C GLU A 2 4.40 8.38 9.63
N CYS A 3 3.71 9.51 9.40
CA CYS A 3 2.32 9.66 9.84
C CYS A 3 1.35 8.70 9.14
N ILE A 4 1.52 8.41 7.84
CA ILE A 4 0.61 7.53 7.08
C ILE A 4 0.79 6.06 7.52
N ALA A 5 2.02 5.67 7.88
CA ALA A 5 2.33 4.31 8.29
C ALA A 5 2.00 4.00 9.76
N LYS A 6 2.03 5.01 10.64
CA LYS A 6 2.00 4.81 12.11
C LYS A 6 0.93 5.61 12.87
N VAL A 7 0.28 6.59 12.24
CA VAL A 7 -0.68 7.46 12.94
C VAL A 7 -2.10 7.07 12.57
N ALA A 8 -2.79 6.41 13.50
CA ALA A 8 -4.20 6.11 13.41
C ALA A 8 -5.07 7.34 13.78
N PRO A 9 -6.28 7.49 13.20
CA PRO A 9 -7.18 8.59 13.57
C PRO A 9 -7.53 8.57 15.07
N THR A 10 -7.64 9.74 15.68
CA THR A 10 -7.81 9.94 17.13
C THR A 10 -9.22 9.64 17.66
N GLY A 11 -10.18 9.33 16.78
CA GLY A 11 -11.56 9.01 17.15
C GLY A 11 -11.70 7.66 17.86
N LYS A 12 -12.28 7.65 19.07
CA LYS A 12 -12.52 6.45 19.91
C LYS A 12 -11.28 5.57 20.20
N GLN A 13 -10.07 6.15 20.20
CA GLN A 13 -8.85 5.39 20.56
C GLN A 13 -8.89 4.76 21.96
N ASN A 14 -9.55 5.41 22.92
CA ASN A 14 -9.71 4.90 24.30
C ASN A 14 -10.65 3.68 24.44
N SER A 15 -11.36 3.28 23.39
CA SER A 15 -12.28 2.13 23.44
C SER A 15 -11.84 0.94 22.58
N PHE A 16 -10.94 1.12 21.60
CA PHE A 16 -10.56 0.06 20.66
C PHE A 16 -9.04 -0.12 20.46
N GLY A 17 -8.19 0.71 21.06
CA GLY A 17 -6.73 0.45 21.10
C GLY A 17 -6.06 0.29 19.72
N SER A 18 -6.64 0.83 18.65
CA SER A 18 -6.08 0.71 17.30
C SER A 18 -4.87 1.65 17.14
N ARG A 19 -3.70 1.19 17.58
CA ARG A 19 -2.39 1.66 17.12
C ARG A 19 -1.96 0.76 15.95
N ALA A 20 -2.76 0.74 14.89
CA ALA A 20 -2.52 -0.17 13.78
C ALA A 20 -1.34 0.32 12.93
N TYR A 21 -0.22 -0.40 12.99
CA TYR A 21 0.79 -0.31 11.94
C TYR A 21 0.17 -0.80 10.62
N ALA A 22 0.48 -0.13 9.52
CA ALA A 22 0.09 -0.63 8.21
C ALA A 22 0.72 -2.01 7.96
N HIS A 23 -0.11 -3.00 7.64
CA HIS A 23 0.35 -4.37 7.36
C HIS A 23 0.86 -4.52 5.92
N TYR A 24 0.46 -3.59 5.04
CA TYR A 24 0.93 -3.50 3.67
C TYR A 24 1.05 -2.01 3.29
N ILE A 25 2.16 -1.64 2.65
CA ILE A 25 2.39 -0.33 2.04
C ILE A 25 2.97 -0.55 0.65
N LEU A 26 2.37 0.06 -0.35
CA LEU A 26 2.94 0.17 -1.69
C LEU A 26 3.33 1.63 -1.92
N ALA A 27 4.59 1.86 -2.27
CA ALA A 27 5.12 3.13 -2.71
C ALA A 27 5.52 3.01 -4.19
N GLU A 28 5.13 3.99 -4.99
CA GLU A 28 5.46 4.09 -6.41
C GLU A 28 6.15 5.44 -6.64
N LEU A 29 7.24 5.43 -7.39
CA LEU A 29 8.02 6.60 -7.76
C LEU A 29 8.14 6.66 -9.28
N GLY A 30 7.97 7.85 -9.85
CA GLY A 30 8.17 8.12 -11.26
C GLY A 30 7.51 9.42 -11.69
N ASP A 31 7.80 9.83 -12.92
CA ASP A 31 7.30 11.08 -13.51
C ASP A 31 5.88 10.95 -14.12
N GLN A 32 5.30 9.74 -14.05
CA GLN A 32 3.97 9.46 -14.58
C GLN A 32 2.87 10.09 -13.72
N GLN A 33 1.68 10.24 -14.30
CA GLN A 33 0.53 10.77 -13.58
C GLN A 33 0.14 9.84 -12.40
N PRO A 34 -0.07 10.38 -11.19
CA PRO A 34 -0.46 9.58 -10.04
C PRO A 34 -1.74 8.80 -10.32
N ARG A 35 -1.72 7.49 -10.04
CA ARG A 35 -2.87 6.61 -10.23
C ARG A 35 -3.57 6.29 -8.91
N THR A 36 -4.86 5.98 -8.99
CA THR A 36 -5.65 5.48 -7.86
C THR A 36 -5.95 4.00 -8.04
N LEU A 37 -5.58 3.18 -7.05
CA LEU A 37 -5.86 1.75 -7.03
C LEU A 37 -7.17 1.40 -6.29
N SER A 38 -7.97 2.41 -5.91
CA SER A 38 -9.21 2.22 -5.14
C SER A 38 -10.23 1.31 -5.85
N LEU A 39 -10.17 1.23 -7.18
CA LEU A 39 -11.02 0.35 -7.99
C LEU A 39 -10.83 -1.14 -7.67
N ALA A 40 -9.67 -1.52 -7.09
CA ALA A 40 -9.40 -2.89 -6.64
C ALA A 40 -10.42 -3.40 -5.61
N PHE A 41 -11.04 -2.48 -4.85
CA PHE A 41 -11.95 -2.77 -3.75
C PHE A 41 -13.42 -2.49 -4.07
N ILE A 42 -13.76 -2.21 -5.34
CA ILE A 42 -15.17 -2.14 -5.77
C ILE A 42 -15.86 -3.48 -5.54
N LYS A 43 -15.15 -4.58 -5.80
CA LYS A 43 -15.61 -5.92 -5.44
C LYS A 43 -15.18 -6.22 -4.00
N ASP A 44 -16.16 -6.61 -3.20
CA ASP A 44 -15.99 -7.03 -1.82
C ASP A 44 -14.88 -8.07 -1.65
N VAL A 45 -14.15 -7.96 -0.55
CA VAL A 45 -13.08 -8.90 -0.16
C VAL A 45 -13.68 -9.91 0.80
N GLY A 46 -13.61 -11.20 0.45
CA GLY A 46 -14.13 -12.29 1.27
C GLY A 46 -13.04 -13.00 2.07
N GLY A 47 -13.42 -13.84 3.04
CA GLY A 47 -12.50 -14.77 3.70
C GLY A 47 -11.30 -14.11 4.41
N ASP A 48 -10.08 -14.39 3.93
CA ASP A 48 -8.85 -13.76 4.43
C ASP A 48 -8.71 -12.34 3.86
N ILE A 49 -9.30 -11.40 4.59
CA ILE A 49 -9.38 -9.99 4.20
C ILE A 49 -8.00 -9.42 3.88
N ILE A 50 -6.95 -9.79 4.61
CA ILE A 50 -5.64 -9.15 4.44
C ILE A 50 -4.97 -9.69 3.18
N GLN A 51 -4.86 -11.00 3.05
CA GLN A 51 -4.17 -11.61 1.91
C GLN A 51 -4.90 -11.34 0.59
N GLU A 52 -6.24 -11.44 0.58
CA GLU A 52 -7.03 -11.18 -0.62
C GLU A 52 -7.00 -9.68 -1.01
N SER A 53 -6.97 -8.76 -0.04
CA SER A 53 -6.83 -7.33 -0.32
C SER A 53 -5.50 -7.01 -1.01
N ILE A 54 -4.40 -7.61 -0.53
CA ILE A 54 -3.06 -7.42 -1.13
C ILE A 54 -3.06 -7.94 -2.57
N GLN A 55 -3.57 -9.16 -2.80
CA GLN A 55 -3.64 -9.75 -4.14
C GLN A 55 -4.49 -8.94 -5.10
N LYS A 56 -5.62 -8.39 -4.64
CA LYS A 56 -6.48 -7.54 -5.47
C LYS A 56 -5.82 -6.22 -5.83
N LEU A 57 -5.12 -5.61 -4.87
CA LEU A 57 -4.39 -4.37 -5.07
C LEU A 57 -3.25 -4.56 -6.08
N GLU A 58 -2.39 -5.54 -5.86
CA GLU A 58 -1.27 -5.89 -6.76
C GLU A 58 -1.78 -6.30 -8.15
N GLY A 59 -2.83 -7.12 -8.21
CA GLY A 59 -3.43 -7.51 -9.49
C GLY A 59 -4.06 -6.33 -10.24
N THR A 60 -4.52 -5.29 -9.55
CA THR A 60 -5.04 -4.07 -10.19
C THR A 60 -3.90 -3.21 -10.71
N LYS A 61 -2.82 -3.08 -9.93
CA LYS A 61 -1.57 -2.44 -10.35
C LYS A 61 -1.04 -3.06 -11.65
N ASP A 62 -0.87 -4.39 -11.67
CA ASP A 62 -0.36 -5.12 -12.83
C ASP A 62 -1.25 -4.96 -14.07
N ARG A 63 -2.57 -4.97 -13.89
CA ARG A 63 -3.52 -4.72 -14.99
C ARG A 63 -3.39 -3.30 -15.53
N MET A 64 -3.23 -2.30 -14.66
CA MET A 64 -3.00 -0.92 -15.09
C MET A 64 -1.68 -0.78 -15.84
N ASP A 65 -0.60 -1.38 -15.33
CA ASP A 65 0.71 -1.37 -16.01
C ASP A 65 0.65 -2.06 -17.38
N LYS A 66 -0.11 -3.15 -17.47
CA LYS A 66 -0.33 -3.84 -18.76
C LYS A 66 -1.16 -3.03 -19.75
N SER A 67 -2.15 -2.27 -19.28
CA SER A 67 -3.06 -1.52 -20.14
C SER A 67 -2.52 -0.16 -20.59
N TYR A 68 -1.82 0.54 -19.70
CA TYR A 68 -1.33 1.90 -19.94
C TYR A 68 0.18 1.99 -20.14
N GLY A 69 0.90 0.87 -19.98
CA GLY A 69 2.36 0.85 -19.91
C GLY A 69 2.86 1.06 -18.47
N PRO A 70 4.19 1.03 -18.24
CA PRO A 70 4.76 1.21 -16.91
C PRO A 70 4.32 2.55 -16.31
N CYS A 71 3.47 2.49 -15.28
CA CYS A 71 2.92 3.68 -14.61
C CYS A 71 3.80 4.17 -13.45
N SER A 72 4.92 3.50 -13.18
CA SER A 72 5.91 3.86 -12.17
C SER A 72 7.29 3.39 -12.64
N ASP A 73 8.32 4.20 -12.45
CA ASP A 73 9.70 3.83 -12.77
C ASP A 73 10.29 2.90 -11.71
N GLU A 74 9.96 3.16 -10.44
CA GLU A 74 10.29 2.27 -9.34
C GLU A 74 9.06 2.04 -8.45
N SER A 75 9.01 0.86 -7.82
CA SER A 75 7.99 0.58 -6.80
C SER A 75 8.59 -0.24 -5.66
N PHE A 76 8.12 0.04 -4.46
CA PHE A 76 8.54 -0.62 -3.23
C PHE A 76 7.31 -1.08 -2.44
N ASP A 77 7.29 -2.35 -2.06
CA ASP A 77 6.26 -2.93 -1.22
C ASP A 77 6.82 -3.35 0.14
N LEU A 78 6.21 -2.83 1.20
CA LEU A 78 6.37 -3.30 2.57
C LEU A 78 5.19 -4.20 2.88
N ASN A 79 5.45 -5.48 3.11
CA ASN A 79 4.43 -6.48 3.40
C ASN A 79 4.80 -7.25 4.66
N VAL A 80 4.06 -6.98 5.75
CA VAL A 80 4.29 -7.60 7.06
C VAL A 80 3.90 -9.08 7.05
N ILE A 81 2.94 -9.48 6.21
CA ILE A 81 2.43 -10.86 6.13
C ILE A 81 3.45 -11.79 5.48
N SER A 82 4.09 -11.33 4.40
CA SER A 82 5.17 -12.09 3.75
C SER A 82 6.56 -11.83 4.34
N GLY A 83 6.69 -10.83 5.22
CA GLY A 83 7.97 -10.41 5.80
C GLY A 83 8.87 -9.66 4.81
N LYS A 84 8.28 -9.03 3.79
CA LYS A 84 9.02 -8.32 2.74
C LYS A 84 9.15 -6.83 3.05
N GLY A 85 10.37 -6.32 2.89
CA GLY A 85 10.71 -4.92 3.07
C GLY A 85 10.70 -4.47 4.54
N SER A 86 11.30 -3.31 4.78
CA SER A 86 11.35 -2.68 6.10
C SER A 86 10.94 -1.22 6.01
N PHE A 87 10.53 -0.66 7.16
CA PHE A 87 10.15 0.74 7.24
C PHE A 87 11.33 1.68 6.89
N SER A 88 12.56 1.28 7.22
CA SER A 88 13.76 2.04 6.88
C SER A 88 14.00 2.10 5.36
N GLU A 89 13.83 0.98 4.67
CA GLU A 89 13.94 0.92 3.20
C GLU A 89 12.83 1.71 2.53
N LEU A 90 11.59 1.65 3.04
CA LEU A 90 10.49 2.48 2.57
C LEU A 90 10.83 3.98 2.68
N LEU A 91 11.37 4.42 3.83
CA LEU A 91 11.76 5.82 4.00
C LEU A 91 12.87 6.23 3.03
N GLN A 92 13.87 5.37 2.79
CA GLN A 92 14.92 5.63 1.82
C GLN A 92 14.36 5.72 0.39
N PHE A 93 13.45 4.82 0.03
CA PHE A 93 12.77 4.81 -1.26
C PHE A 93 12.03 6.12 -1.53
N CYS A 94 11.37 6.67 -0.50
CA CYS A 94 10.57 7.88 -0.62
C CYS A 94 11.37 9.19 -0.69
N VAL A 95 12.66 9.15 -0.32
CA VAL A 95 13.58 10.31 -0.35
C VAL A 95 14.53 10.22 -1.55
N LYS A 96 14.45 9.14 -2.32
CA LYS A 96 15.21 8.94 -3.54
C LYS A 96 14.72 9.95 -4.59
N GLU A 97 15.62 10.83 -5.04
CA GLU A 97 15.38 11.80 -6.12
C GLU A 97 15.50 11.15 -7.50
#